data_AF-A0A1G6QHI7-F1
#
_entry.id   AF-A0A1G6QHI7-F1
#
_cell.length_a   1.000
_cell.length_b   1.000
_cell.length_c   1.000
_cell.angle_alpha   90.00
_cell.angle_beta   90.00
_cell.angle_gamma   90.00
#
_symmetry.space_group_name_H-M   'P 1'
#
loop_
_entity.id
_entity.type
_entity.pdbx_description
1 polymer ?
#
loop_
_entity_poly.entity_id
_entity_poly.type
_entity_poly.pdbx_seq_one_letter_code
_entity_poly.pdbx_strand_id
1 'polypeptide(L)'
;MMADADQSAMPRPRLRVGIEAIREAAALLEGVVAVTPVERSSALAAVVGAPVFLKCENLQRSGSFKLRGAYVRMARLSEEDKARGVVAASAGNHAQGVALGARLLGIRAVVYMPTDAALPKIAATREYGAEVRLVGTTVDDVLAAAHEESLRSGAVLIHPFDHEDIVAGQGTIALEILEQVPDVRTVVVPVGGGGLAAGIVAAMAEIAPHVKVVGVQSARAGGYPGSLAAGVPTRATTASTMADGIAVSTPGKVPFEIIRDGGAQIRTVTEEDLSRALLFIAERAKLVVEPAGVAGVAALMAYPGEYEGPVVAVLSGGNIDPLVLLRVVRHGLASAGRYLQLRVRLVDRPGALADLLQDLASSGGNIMHVDHVRTGVDLAIDEVEVTMQVETKGPEHCAALLDHLRAEGYNLSE
;
A
#
# COMPACT_ATOMS: atom_id res chain seq x y z
N MET A 1 -51.69 26.54 1.78
CA MET A 1 -50.59 25.86 2.51
C MET A 1 -49.82 25.08 1.45
N MET A 2 -48.86 25.68 0.72
CA MET A 2 -47.46 25.93 1.12
C MET A 2 -46.87 24.72 1.85
N ALA A 3 -45.80 24.05 1.42
CA ALA A 3 -45.07 24.02 0.15
C ALA A 3 -44.24 22.73 0.23
N ASP A 4 -44.36 21.84 -0.75
CA ASP A 4 -43.38 20.79 -0.99
C ASP A 4 -42.17 21.49 -1.61
N ALA A 5 -41.23 21.89 -0.75
CA ALA A 5 -39.94 22.40 -1.21
C ALA A 5 -39.10 21.19 -1.60
N ASP A 6 -39.17 20.88 -2.89
CA ASP A 6 -38.12 20.24 -3.68
C ASP A 6 -36.74 20.66 -3.12
N GLN A 7 -36.10 19.76 -2.38
CA GLN A 7 -34.69 19.89 -2.02
C GLN A 7 -33.88 19.61 -3.28
N SER A 8 -33.95 20.54 -4.22
CA SER A 8 -33.07 20.59 -5.38
C SER A 8 -31.65 20.47 -4.86
N ALA A 9 -30.95 19.41 -5.28
CA ALA A 9 -29.57 19.13 -4.90
C ALA A 9 -28.75 20.42 -5.03
N MET A 10 -28.27 20.95 -3.89
CA MET A 10 -27.29 22.04 -3.87
C MET A 10 -26.17 21.65 -4.85
N PRO A 11 -25.77 22.54 -5.78
CA PRO A 11 -24.70 22.22 -6.72
C PRO A 11 -23.46 21.84 -5.92
N ARG A 12 -22.95 20.63 -6.16
CA ARG A 12 -21.73 20.15 -5.51
C ARG A 12 -20.61 21.17 -5.78
N PRO A 13 -19.78 21.50 -4.78
CA PRO A 13 -18.69 22.45 -4.98
C PRO A 13 -17.80 22.00 -6.13
N ARG A 14 -17.42 22.92 -7.01
CA ARG A 14 -16.49 22.63 -8.10
C ARG A 14 -15.16 22.22 -7.49
N LEU A 15 -14.73 20.99 -7.78
CA LEU A 15 -13.48 20.47 -7.26
C LEU A 15 -12.29 21.18 -7.90
N ARG A 16 -11.19 21.26 -7.14
CA ARG A 16 -9.97 21.97 -7.53
C ARG A 16 -9.32 21.42 -8.80
N VAL A 17 -9.37 20.12 -8.99
CA VAL A 17 -9.00 19.45 -10.24
C VAL A 17 -10.28 18.90 -10.85
N GLY A 18 -10.62 19.37 -12.06
CA GLY A 18 -11.81 18.94 -12.78
C GLY A 18 -11.53 17.90 -13.85
N ILE A 19 -12.59 17.37 -14.46
CA ILE A 19 -12.49 16.31 -15.47
C ILE A 19 -11.70 16.70 -16.72
N GLU A 20 -11.78 17.95 -17.17
CA GLU A 20 -11.03 18.42 -18.34
C GLU A 20 -9.52 18.28 -18.11
N ALA A 21 -9.04 18.67 -16.93
CA ALA A 21 -7.62 18.55 -16.58
C ALA A 21 -7.15 17.09 -16.59
N ILE A 22 -8.03 16.15 -16.19
CA ILE A 22 -7.75 14.70 -16.19
C ILE A 22 -7.76 14.16 -17.63
N ARG A 23 -8.66 14.61 -18.50
CA ARG A 23 -8.67 14.23 -19.92
C ARG A 23 -7.45 14.75 -20.67
N GLU A 24 -7.04 16.00 -20.41
CA GLU A 24 -5.79 16.55 -20.94
C GLU A 24 -4.58 15.76 -20.45
N ALA A 25 -4.56 15.38 -19.17
CA ALA A 25 -3.52 14.53 -18.61
C ALA A 25 -3.49 13.15 -19.29
N ALA A 26 -4.65 12.55 -19.60
CA ALA A 26 -4.72 11.29 -20.34
C ALA A 26 -4.13 11.40 -21.75
N ALA A 27 -4.43 12.49 -22.46
CA ALA A 27 -3.86 12.76 -23.78
C ALA A 27 -2.32 12.91 -23.72
N LEU A 28 -1.78 13.59 -22.70
CA LEU A 28 -0.33 13.70 -22.49
C LEU A 28 0.35 12.36 -22.17
N LEU A 29 -0.40 11.39 -21.64
CA LEU A 29 0.12 10.10 -21.23
C LEU A 29 0.01 9.02 -22.32
N GLU A 30 -0.59 9.34 -23.47
CA GLU A 30 -0.69 8.43 -24.61
C GLU A 30 0.71 8.03 -25.11
N GLY A 31 0.97 6.73 -25.23
CA GLY A 31 2.29 6.18 -25.57
C GLY A 31 3.35 6.29 -24.46
N VAL A 32 3.03 6.97 -23.35
CA VAL A 32 3.92 7.13 -22.19
C VAL A 32 3.62 6.09 -21.12
N VAL A 33 2.35 5.83 -20.82
CA VAL A 33 1.95 4.83 -19.82
C VAL A 33 1.26 3.65 -20.50
N ALA A 34 1.31 2.49 -19.86
CA ALA A 34 0.46 1.37 -20.27
C ALA A 34 -0.96 1.60 -19.74
N VAL A 35 -1.97 1.25 -20.55
CA VAL A 35 -3.32 1.00 -20.02
C VAL A 35 -3.25 -0.32 -19.26
N THR A 36 -3.25 -0.24 -17.93
CA THR A 36 -3.02 -1.44 -17.11
C THR A 36 -4.26 -2.34 -17.12
N PRO A 37 -4.08 -3.68 -17.02
CA PRO A 37 -5.21 -4.58 -17.04
C PRO A 37 -6.09 -4.43 -15.79
N VAL A 38 -7.36 -4.78 -15.95
CA VAL A 38 -8.30 -4.99 -14.84
C VAL A 38 -8.61 -6.48 -14.76
N GLU A 39 -8.09 -7.14 -13.72
CA GLU A 39 -8.23 -8.58 -13.55
C GLU A 39 -9.41 -8.91 -12.64
N ARG A 40 -10.29 -9.81 -13.07
CA ARG A 40 -11.37 -10.31 -12.22
C ARG A 40 -10.82 -11.27 -11.16
N SER A 41 -11.17 -11.08 -9.90
CA SER A 41 -10.76 -11.96 -8.81
C SER A 41 -11.96 -12.73 -8.25
N SER A 42 -12.20 -13.95 -8.74
CA SER A 42 -13.25 -14.83 -8.21
C SER A 42 -13.03 -15.18 -6.73
N ALA A 43 -11.77 -15.35 -6.34
CA ALA A 43 -11.41 -15.67 -4.96
C ALA A 43 -11.75 -14.50 -4.02
N LEU A 44 -11.43 -13.27 -4.41
CA LEU A 44 -11.74 -12.10 -3.58
C LEU A 44 -13.24 -11.80 -3.60
N ALA A 45 -13.92 -12.03 -4.73
CA ALA A 45 -15.37 -11.92 -4.82
C ALA A 45 -16.10 -12.83 -3.82
N ALA A 46 -15.61 -14.06 -3.61
CA ALA A 46 -16.15 -14.98 -2.62
C ALA A 46 -15.96 -14.48 -1.17
N VAL A 47 -14.85 -13.81 -0.88
CA VAL A 47 -14.59 -13.21 0.44
C VAL A 47 -15.47 -11.98 0.68
N VAL A 48 -15.57 -11.10 -0.32
CA VAL A 48 -16.27 -9.81 -0.20
C VAL A 48 -17.79 -9.96 -0.28
N GLY A 49 -18.27 -10.98 -0.99
CA GLY A 49 -19.70 -11.19 -1.26
C GLY A 49 -20.24 -10.39 -2.46
N ALA A 50 -19.36 -9.85 -3.30
CA ALA A 50 -19.71 -9.06 -4.49
C ALA A 50 -18.67 -9.28 -5.61
N PRO A 51 -18.96 -8.95 -6.89
CA PRO A 51 -17.95 -9.01 -7.95
C PRO A 51 -16.77 -8.09 -7.63
N VAL A 52 -15.54 -8.62 -7.68
CA VAL A 52 -14.31 -7.85 -7.41
C VAL A 52 -13.34 -7.94 -8.58
N PHE A 53 -12.76 -6.79 -8.90
CA PHE A 53 -11.78 -6.56 -9.95
C PHE A 53 -10.54 -5.86 -9.37
N LEU A 54 -9.39 -6.08 -9.99
CA LEU A 54 -8.09 -5.58 -9.58
C LEU A 54 -7.53 -4.68 -10.69
N LYS A 55 -7.39 -3.38 -10.44
CA LYS A 55 -6.73 -2.45 -11.36
C LYS A 55 -5.21 -2.52 -11.13
N CYS A 56 -4.50 -3.16 -12.05
CA CYS A 56 -3.11 -3.62 -11.86
C CYS A 56 -2.04 -2.55 -12.14
N GLU A 57 -2.05 -1.44 -11.40
CA GLU A 57 -1.01 -0.39 -11.51
C GLU A 57 0.39 -0.86 -11.06
N ASN A 58 0.50 -2.00 -10.37
CA ASN A 58 1.75 -2.69 -10.12
C ASN A 58 2.45 -3.17 -11.41
N LEU A 59 1.72 -3.29 -12.53
CA LEU A 59 2.24 -3.64 -13.85
C LEU A 59 2.53 -2.41 -14.72
N GLN A 60 2.35 -1.20 -14.19
CA GLN A 60 2.71 0.02 -14.89
C GLN A 60 4.23 0.10 -15.10
N ARG A 61 4.67 0.88 -16.08
CA ARG A 61 6.10 1.26 -16.21
C ARG A 61 6.58 1.86 -14.89
N SER A 62 7.82 1.57 -14.50
CA SER A 62 8.37 1.86 -13.15
C SER A 62 7.70 1.10 -11.99
N GLY A 63 6.82 0.12 -12.26
CA GLY A 63 6.22 -0.76 -11.26
C GLY A 63 5.15 -0.14 -10.37
N SER A 64 4.64 1.06 -10.71
CA SER A 64 3.57 1.72 -9.95
C SER A 64 2.89 2.84 -10.75
N PHE A 65 1.77 3.34 -10.23
CA PHE A 65 1.02 4.46 -10.81
C PHE A 65 1.80 5.79 -10.92
N LYS A 66 2.90 5.97 -10.16
CA LYS A 66 3.54 7.28 -9.94
C LYS A 66 4.02 7.98 -11.20
N LEU A 67 4.36 7.21 -12.25
CA LEU A 67 4.75 7.77 -13.54
C LEU A 67 3.68 8.71 -14.11
N ARG A 68 2.39 8.39 -13.94
CA ARG A 68 1.28 9.15 -14.54
C ARG A 68 1.32 10.62 -14.13
N GLY A 69 1.18 10.90 -12.84
CA GLY A 69 1.26 12.28 -12.35
C GLY A 69 2.64 12.92 -12.54
N ALA A 70 3.73 12.18 -12.27
CA ALA A 70 5.08 12.73 -12.40
C ALA A 70 5.35 13.23 -13.82
N TYR A 71 5.00 12.43 -14.83
CA TYR A 71 5.15 12.81 -16.23
C TYR A 71 4.28 14.01 -16.59
N VAL A 72 2.99 14.02 -16.22
CA VAL A 72 2.09 15.16 -16.51
C VAL A 72 2.64 16.47 -15.93
N ARG A 73 3.14 16.45 -14.69
CA ARG A 73 3.74 17.63 -14.08
C ARG A 73 4.96 18.11 -14.85
N MET A 74 5.86 17.20 -15.22
CA MET A 74 7.09 17.54 -15.93
C MET A 74 6.84 17.98 -17.39
N ALA A 75 5.87 17.36 -18.08
CA ALA A 75 5.51 17.69 -19.45
C ALA A 75 4.95 19.11 -19.57
N ARG A 76 4.22 19.57 -18.55
CA ARG A 76 3.63 20.92 -18.45
C ARG A 76 4.60 22.01 -17.99
N LEU A 77 5.85 21.67 -17.67
CA LEU A 77 6.87 22.68 -17.35
C LEU A 77 7.18 23.54 -18.58
N SER A 78 7.54 24.80 -18.34
CA SER A 78 8.08 25.67 -19.38
C SER A 78 9.42 25.11 -19.90
N GLU A 79 9.82 25.46 -21.12
CA GLU A 79 11.13 25.06 -21.64
C GLU A 79 12.29 25.59 -20.78
N GLU A 80 12.10 26.75 -20.14
CA GLU A 80 13.05 27.33 -19.20
C GLU A 80 13.19 26.49 -17.92
N ASP A 81 12.06 26.03 -17.36
CA ASP A 81 12.05 25.11 -16.22
C ASP A 81 12.65 23.74 -16.57
N LYS A 82 12.32 23.20 -17.75
CA LYS A 82 12.90 21.94 -18.25
C LYS A 82 14.41 22.04 -18.40
N ALA A 83 14.92 23.18 -18.88
CA ALA A 83 16.36 23.43 -19.01
C ALA A 83 17.07 23.51 -17.65
N ARG A 84 16.41 24.04 -16.61
CA ARG A 84 16.93 24.01 -15.22
C ARG A 84 16.90 22.61 -14.60
N GLY A 85 16.04 21.74 -15.11
CA GLY A 85 15.87 20.38 -14.63
C GLY A 85 14.89 20.28 -13.47
N VAL A 86 14.78 19.09 -12.92
CA VAL A 86 13.85 18.77 -11.84
C VAL A 86 14.55 18.13 -10.66
N VAL A 87 13.96 18.32 -9.47
CA VAL A 87 14.39 17.68 -8.24
C VAL A 87 13.23 16.97 -7.57
N ALA A 88 13.49 15.83 -6.94
CA ALA A 88 12.51 15.10 -6.14
C ALA A 88 13.16 14.50 -4.89
N ALA A 89 12.34 14.23 -3.87
CA ALA A 89 12.72 13.47 -2.69
C ALA A 89 11.80 12.25 -2.55
N SER A 90 12.37 11.06 -2.63
CA SER A 90 11.65 9.81 -2.37
C SER A 90 12.61 8.63 -2.37
N ALA A 91 12.42 7.69 -1.45
CA ALA A 91 13.17 6.42 -1.47
C ALA A 91 12.53 5.35 -2.39
N GLY A 92 11.43 5.64 -3.10
CA GLY A 92 10.63 4.59 -3.73
C GLY A 92 9.91 4.99 -5.01
N ASN A 93 8.61 4.67 -5.11
CA ASN A 93 7.86 4.75 -6.37
C ASN A 93 7.87 6.12 -7.04
N HIS A 94 7.85 7.19 -6.24
CA HIS A 94 7.91 8.54 -6.78
C HIS A 94 9.27 8.85 -7.42
N ALA A 95 10.38 8.42 -6.80
CA ALA A 95 11.72 8.58 -7.37
C ALA A 95 11.83 7.91 -8.74
N GLN A 96 11.34 6.67 -8.86
CA GLN A 96 11.37 5.95 -10.14
C GLN A 96 10.43 6.57 -11.18
N GLY A 97 9.24 7.03 -10.77
CA GLY A 97 8.31 7.74 -11.65
C GLY A 97 8.88 9.06 -12.19
N VAL A 98 9.54 9.84 -11.33
CA VAL A 98 10.25 11.07 -11.74
C VAL A 98 11.43 10.75 -12.64
N ALA A 99 12.29 9.80 -12.27
CA ALA A 99 13.45 9.44 -13.06
C ALA A 99 13.07 8.97 -14.47
N LEU A 100 12.10 8.05 -14.57
CA LEU A 100 11.62 7.57 -15.87
C LEU A 100 10.94 8.68 -16.67
N GLY A 101 10.06 9.47 -16.04
CA GLY A 101 9.37 10.57 -16.73
C GLY A 101 10.34 11.64 -17.24
N ALA A 102 11.34 12.00 -16.45
CA ALA A 102 12.37 12.96 -16.83
C ALA A 102 13.21 12.46 -18.00
N ARG A 103 13.62 11.18 -17.98
CA ARG A 103 14.32 10.56 -19.11
C ARG A 103 13.51 10.59 -20.40
N LEU A 104 12.22 10.31 -20.34
CA LEU A 104 11.34 10.34 -21.53
C LEU A 104 11.16 11.75 -22.10
N LEU A 105 11.26 12.77 -21.25
CA LEU A 105 11.15 14.18 -21.63
C LEU A 105 12.49 14.84 -21.94
N GLY A 106 13.62 14.13 -21.76
CA GLY A 106 14.96 14.71 -21.91
C GLY A 106 15.33 15.73 -20.83
N ILE A 107 14.70 15.65 -19.65
CA ILE A 107 14.92 16.57 -18.53
C ILE A 107 15.96 15.99 -17.58
N ARG A 108 16.91 16.80 -17.12
CA ARG A 108 17.84 16.41 -16.04
C ARG A 108 17.07 16.25 -14.73
N ALA A 109 17.19 15.10 -14.07
CA ALA A 109 16.58 14.84 -12.77
C ALA A 109 17.61 14.56 -11.68
N VAL A 110 17.47 15.25 -10.54
CA VAL A 110 18.17 14.95 -9.28
C VAL A 110 17.18 14.36 -8.29
N VAL A 111 17.50 13.21 -7.71
CA VAL A 111 16.63 12.53 -6.75
C VAL A 111 17.37 12.33 -5.43
N TYR A 112 16.83 12.92 -4.37
CA TYR A 112 17.29 12.72 -3.00
C TYR A 112 16.63 11.49 -2.39
N MET A 113 17.44 10.58 -1.88
CA MET A 113 17.02 9.34 -1.21
C MET A 113 17.73 9.20 0.14
N PRO A 114 17.11 8.54 1.14
CA PRO A 114 17.76 8.21 2.39
C PRO A 114 19.00 7.35 2.19
N THR A 115 19.98 7.48 3.08
CA THR A 115 21.22 6.68 3.03
C THR A 115 20.99 5.17 3.21
N ASP A 116 19.89 4.79 3.88
CA ASP A 116 19.44 3.42 4.11
C ASP A 116 18.37 2.95 3.12
N ALA A 117 18.11 3.69 2.04
CA ALA A 117 17.18 3.28 1.01
C ALA A 117 17.57 1.93 0.39
N ALA A 118 16.58 1.08 0.13
CA ALA A 118 16.81 -0.25 -0.41
C ALA A 118 17.59 -0.20 -1.74
N LEU A 119 18.64 -1.02 -1.85
CA LEU A 119 19.53 -1.05 -3.01
C LEU A 119 18.80 -1.21 -4.35
N PRO A 120 17.75 -2.07 -4.49
CA PRO A 120 17.01 -2.17 -5.74
C PRO A 120 16.33 -0.85 -6.15
N LYS A 121 15.82 -0.06 -5.19
CA LYS A 121 15.15 1.21 -5.46
C LYS A 121 16.16 2.28 -5.92
N ILE A 122 17.36 2.29 -5.33
CA ILE A 122 18.46 3.17 -5.77
C ILE A 122 18.92 2.78 -7.18
N ALA A 123 19.15 1.49 -7.43
CA ALA A 123 19.62 0.98 -8.72
C ALA A 123 18.62 1.33 -9.84
N ALA A 124 17.34 1.02 -9.67
CA ALA A 124 16.30 1.34 -10.65
C ALA A 124 16.22 2.84 -10.96
N THR A 125 16.30 3.70 -9.93
CA THR A 125 16.27 5.16 -10.13
C THR A 125 17.46 5.66 -10.96
N ARG A 126 18.67 5.11 -10.74
CA ARG A 126 19.86 5.40 -11.54
C ARG A 126 19.78 4.86 -12.96
N GLU A 127 19.25 3.65 -13.15
CA GLU A 127 19.04 3.03 -14.47
C GLU A 127 18.05 3.83 -15.34
N TYR A 128 17.08 4.49 -14.71
CA TYR A 128 16.21 5.44 -15.38
C TYR A 128 16.88 6.78 -15.70
N GLY A 129 18.13 7.01 -15.31
CA GLY A 129 18.94 8.17 -15.72
C GLY A 129 18.92 9.35 -14.77
N ALA A 130 18.35 9.21 -13.57
CA ALA A 130 18.40 10.26 -12.55
C ALA A 130 19.73 10.26 -11.78
N GLU A 131 20.19 11.46 -11.41
CA GLU A 131 21.28 11.64 -10.45
C GLU A 131 20.76 11.39 -9.04
N VAL A 132 21.15 10.26 -8.44
CA VAL A 132 20.73 9.91 -7.07
C VAL A 132 21.73 10.43 -6.04
N ARG A 133 21.25 11.28 -5.12
CA ARG A 133 22.00 11.81 -3.97
C ARG A 133 21.47 11.20 -2.68
N LEU A 134 22.35 10.54 -1.92
CA LEU A 134 21.98 9.90 -0.66
C LEU A 134 22.24 10.87 0.50
N VAL A 135 21.21 11.22 1.26
CA VAL A 135 21.31 12.14 2.41
C VAL A 135 20.37 11.71 3.53
N GLY A 136 20.75 12.01 4.78
CA GLY A 136 19.91 11.77 5.95
C GLY A 136 19.47 10.31 6.13
N THR A 137 18.57 10.12 7.08
CA THR A 137 17.94 8.83 7.38
C THR A 137 16.42 8.93 7.46
N THR A 138 15.87 10.15 7.40
CA THR A 138 14.43 10.39 7.46
C THR A 138 13.89 10.97 6.16
N VAL A 139 12.57 10.82 5.95
CA VAL A 139 11.86 11.43 4.82
C VAL A 139 11.91 12.96 4.89
N ASP A 140 11.91 13.52 6.10
CA ASP A 140 12.00 14.98 6.31
C ASP A 140 13.38 15.51 5.88
N ASP A 141 14.47 14.78 6.16
CA ASP A 141 15.83 15.16 5.75
C ASP A 141 15.97 15.26 4.22
N VAL A 142 15.46 14.24 3.51
CA VAL A 142 15.56 14.20 2.04
C VAL A 142 14.67 15.24 1.37
N LEU A 143 13.50 15.54 1.95
CA LEU A 143 12.62 16.61 1.47
C LEU A 143 13.25 17.98 1.67
N ALA A 144 13.85 18.24 2.82
CA ALA A 144 14.58 19.47 3.09
C ALA A 144 15.74 19.66 2.08
N ALA A 145 16.55 18.63 1.87
CA ALA A 145 17.65 18.68 0.91
C ALA A 145 17.19 18.91 -0.54
N ALA A 146 16.08 18.28 -0.96
CA ALA A 146 15.49 18.52 -2.28
C ALA A 146 14.94 19.94 -2.43
N HIS A 147 14.36 20.51 -1.37
CA HIS A 147 13.90 21.89 -1.35
C HIS A 147 15.08 22.87 -1.49
N GLU A 148 16.14 22.67 -0.71
CA GLU A 148 17.37 23.47 -0.80
C GLU A 148 18.00 23.41 -2.19
N GLU A 149 18.03 22.23 -2.81
CA GLU A 149 18.51 22.08 -4.19
C GLU A 149 17.63 22.85 -5.19
N SER A 150 16.31 22.81 -5.02
CA SER A 150 15.37 23.57 -5.84
C SER A 150 15.65 25.07 -5.77
N LEU A 151 15.81 25.61 -4.55
CA LEU A 151 16.13 27.02 -4.33
C LEU A 151 17.49 27.42 -4.92
N ARG A 152 18.49 26.54 -4.81
CA ARG A 152 19.87 26.81 -5.25
C ARG A 152 20.04 26.74 -6.77
N SER A 153 19.46 25.72 -7.40
CA SER A 153 19.66 25.43 -8.83
C SER A 153 18.56 26.01 -9.72
N GLY A 154 17.42 26.39 -9.14
CA GLY A 154 16.21 26.73 -9.86
C GLY A 154 15.50 25.51 -10.48
N ALA A 155 15.98 24.29 -10.22
CA ALA A 155 15.30 23.06 -10.64
C ALA A 155 13.92 22.96 -9.97
N VAL A 156 12.91 22.52 -10.72
CA VAL A 156 11.54 22.45 -10.19
C VAL A 156 11.38 21.23 -9.28
N LEU A 157 10.91 21.43 -8.06
CA LEU A 157 10.55 20.35 -7.15
C LEU A 157 9.29 19.63 -7.64
N ILE A 158 9.41 18.34 -7.94
CA ILE A 158 8.28 17.49 -8.33
C ILE A 158 7.72 16.81 -7.08
N HIS A 159 6.62 17.36 -6.55
CA HIS A 159 6.00 16.83 -5.33
C HIS A 159 5.41 15.42 -5.56
N PRO A 160 5.51 14.50 -4.60
CA PRO A 160 4.96 13.14 -4.74
C PRO A 160 3.43 13.03 -4.82
N PHE A 161 2.67 14.09 -4.53
CA PHE A 161 1.20 14.03 -4.45
C PHE A 161 0.51 15.40 -4.40
N ASP A 162 1.09 16.41 -3.76
CA ASP A 162 0.41 17.69 -3.46
C ASP A 162 0.57 18.72 -4.59
N HIS A 163 0.04 18.38 -5.76
CA HIS A 163 0.02 19.27 -6.92
C HIS A 163 -1.11 18.88 -7.88
N GLU A 164 -1.76 19.86 -8.50
CA GLU A 164 -2.91 19.65 -9.41
C GLU A 164 -2.55 18.76 -10.60
N ASP A 165 -1.45 19.03 -11.31
CA ASP A 165 -0.94 18.15 -12.39
C ASP A 165 -0.70 16.70 -11.94
N ILE A 166 -0.17 16.50 -10.72
CA ILE A 166 0.08 15.16 -10.19
C ILE A 166 -1.26 14.46 -10.00
N VAL A 167 -2.21 15.12 -9.33
CA VAL A 167 -3.58 14.62 -9.08
C VAL A 167 -4.30 14.31 -10.40
N ALA A 168 -4.22 15.22 -11.38
CA ALA A 168 -4.84 15.04 -12.70
C ALA A 168 -4.27 13.82 -13.43
N GLY A 169 -2.94 13.65 -13.42
CA GLY A 169 -2.30 12.47 -13.99
C GLY A 169 -2.72 11.17 -13.29
N GLN A 170 -2.82 11.15 -11.96
CA GLN A 170 -3.31 9.95 -11.27
C GLN A 170 -4.79 9.67 -11.56
N GLY A 171 -5.60 10.71 -11.76
CA GLY A 171 -7.01 10.60 -12.10
C GLY A 171 -7.30 9.87 -13.41
N THR A 172 -6.31 9.75 -14.31
CA THR A 172 -6.46 8.97 -15.55
C THR A 172 -6.79 7.51 -15.30
N ILE A 173 -6.41 6.96 -14.14
CA ILE A 173 -6.80 5.61 -13.71
C ILE A 173 -8.31 5.45 -13.63
N ALA A 174 -9.04 6.50 -13.20
CA ALA A 174 -10.50 6.45 -13.12
C ALA A 174 -11.15 6.37 -14.51
N LEU A 175 -10.57 7.02 -15.52
CA LEU A 175 -11.04 6.91 -16.91
C LEU A 175 -10.91 5.47 -17.40
N GLU A 176 -9.74 4.85 -17.17
CA GLU A 176 -9.50 3.46 -17.53
C GLU A 176 -10.43 2.50 -16.78
N ILE A 177 -10.68 2.73 -15.48
CA ILE A 177 -11.63 1.93 -14.69
C ILE A 177 -13.04 2.02 -15.27
N LEU A 178 -13.53 3.21 -15.60
CA LEU A 178 -14.87 3.41 -16.15
C LEU A 178 -15.03 2.81 -17.55
N GLU A 179 -13.95 2.75 -18.33
CA GLU A 179 -13.95 2.07 -19.63
C GLU A 179 -13.92 0.54 -19.48
N GLN A 180 -13.09 0.02 -18.56
CA GLN A 180 -12.86 -1.42 -18.39
C GLN A 180 -13.94 -2.11 -17.52
N VAL A 181 -14.59 -1.36 -16.62
CA VAL A 181 -15.70 -1.83 -15.75
C VAL A 181 -16.80 -0.75 -15.69
N PRO A 182 -17.63 -0.62 -16.75
CA PRO A 182 -18.60 0.48 -16.88
C PRO A 182 -19.70 0.52 -15.80
N ASP A 183 -19.96 -0.61 -15.14
CA ASP A 183 -20.98 -0.77 -14.10
C ASP A 183 -20.42 -0.74 -12.68
N VAL A 184 -19.14 -0.33 -12.50
CA VAL A 184 -18.49 -0.21 -11.19
C VAL A 184 -19.35 0.58 -10.20
N ARG A 185 -19.42 0.10 -8.95
CA ARG A 185 -20.16 0.75 -7.86
C ARG A 185 -19.25 1.25 -6.75
N THR A 186 -18.10 0.61 -6.56
CA THR A 186 -17.13 1.02 -5.55
C THR A 186 -15.70 0.92 -6.09
N VAL A 187 -14.89 1.95 -5.86
CA VAL A 187 -13.45 1.94 -6.10
C VAL A 187 -12.72 2.05 -4.76
N VAL A 188 -11.85 1.08 -4.47
CA VAL A 188 -11.04 1.06 -3.24
C VAL A 188 -9.58 1.35 -3.59
N VAL A 189 -9.01 2.36 -2.93
CA VAL A 189 -7.73 2.96 -3.33
C VAL A 189 -6.82 3.23 -2.12
N PRO A 190 -5.52 2.90 -2.16
CA PRO A 190 -4.57 3.26 -1.11
C PRO A 190 -4.38 4.78 -0.98
N VAL A 191 -4.22 5.27 0.26
CA VAL A 191 -4.08 6.69 0.59
C VAL A 191 -2.85 6.93 1.46
N GLY A 192 -1.80 7.49 0.85
CA GLY A 192 -0.70 8.14 1.56
C GLY A 192 -1.00 9.64 1.73
N GLY A 193 -0.29 10.47 0.97
CA GLY A 193 -0.58 11.91 0.88
C GLY A 193 -1.82 12.27 0.07
N GLY A 194 -2.49 11.28 -0.54
CA GLY A 194 -3.82 11.39 -1.15
C GLY A 194 -3.89 11.69 -2.64
N GLY A 195 -2.79 11.97 -3.33
CA GLY A 195 -2.82 12.35 -4.75
C GLY A 195 -3.52 11.35 -5.68
N LEU A 196 -3.34 10.04 -5.44
CA LEU A 196 -4.02 8.99 -6.19
C LEU A 196 -5.53 9.00 -5.96
N ALA A 197 -5.95 8.93 -4.69
CA ALA A 197 -7.36 8.92 -4.34
C ALA A 197 -8.06 10.21 -4.77
N ALA A 198 -7.44 11.38 -4.60
CA ALA A 198 -7.99 12.65 -5.06
C ALA A 198 -8.23 12.67 -6.57
N GLY A 199 -7.30 12.13 -7.38
CA GLY A 199 -7.48 12.06 -8.83
C GLY A 199 -8.67 11.18 -9.21
N ILE A 200 -8.83 10.03 -8.54
CA ILE A 200 -9.97 9.14 -8.75
C ILE A 200 -11.27 9.80 -8.29
N VAL A 201 -11.29 10.43 -7.11
CA VAL A 201 -12.45 11.14 -6.57
C VAL A 201 -12.90 12.26 -7.52
N ALA A 202 -11.95 13.06 -8.02
CA ALA A 202 -12.24 14.14 -8.96
C ALA A 202 -12.94 13.64 -10.23
N ALA A 203 -12.40 12.59 -10.87
CA ALA A 203 -13.02 12.00 -12.06
C ALA A 203 -14.40 11.38 -11.77
N MET A 204 -14.51 10.62 -10.68
CA MET A 204 -15.76 9.94 -10.31
C MET A 204 -16.85 10.93 -9.95
N ALA A 205 -16.54 12.02 -9.25
CA ALA A 205 -17.51 13.03 -8.86
C ALA A 205 -18.22 13.69 -10.05
N GLU A 206 -17.56 13.79 -11.20
CA GLU A 206 -18.11 14.41 -12.41
C GLU A 206 -18.69 13.39 -13.40
N ILE A 207 -18.02 12.26 -13.64
CA ILE A 207 -18.46 11.28 -14.65
C ILE A 207 -19.44 10.26 -14.08
N ALA A 208 -19.19 9.79 -12.86
CA ALA A 208 -19.89 8.66 -12.27
C ALA A 208 -20.19 8.91 -10.78
N PRO A 209 -20.99 9.96 -10.45
CA PRO A 209 -21.20 10.41 -9.06
C PRO A 209 -21.92 9.38 -8.17
N HIS A 210 -22.40 8.29 -8.75
CA HIS A 210 -22.98 7.14 -8.06
C HIS A 210 -21.93 6.14 -7.54
N VAL A 211 -20.68 6.23 -8.02
CA VAL A 211 -19.57 5.36 -7.61
C VAL A 211 -19.01 5.85 -6.28
N LYS A 212 -18.92 4.94 -5.31
CA LYS A 212 -18.30 5.22 -4.01
C LYS A 212 -16.79 5.06 -4.11
N VAL A 213 -16.04 6.05 -3.65
CA VAL A 213 -14.58 5.93 -3.52
C VAL A 213 -14.22 5.72 -2.04
N VAL A 214 -13.52 4.63 -1.76
CA VAL A 214 -13.04 4.27 -0.41
C VAL A 214 -11.51 4.31 -0.40
N GLY A 215 -10.97 5.31 0.29
CA GLY A 215 -9.54 5.42 0.56
C GLY A 215 -9.12 4.52 1.73
N VAL A 216 -7.92 3.93 1.64
CA VAL A 216 -7.39 3.04 2.67
C VAL A 216 -6.00 3.47 3.13
N GLN A 217 -5.82 3.64 4.43
CA GLN A 217 -4.52 3.93 5.06
C GLN A 217 -4.05 2.77 5.95
N SER A 218 -2.74 2.72 6.23
CA SER A 218 -2.27 1.93 7.38
C SER A 218 -2.77 2.57 8.67
N ALA A 219 -3.26 1.75 9.61
CA ALA A 219 -3.63 2.21 10.95
C ALA A 219 -2.46 2.88 11.69
N ARG A 220 -1.21 2.52 11.34
CA ARG A 220 0.02 3.11 11.91
C ARG A 220 0.43 4.44 11.27
N ALA A 221 -0.23 4.86 10.18
CA ALA A 221 0.04 6.10 9.47
C ALA A 221 -1.24 6.74 8.91
N GLY A 222 -2.25 6.91 9.76
CA GLY A 222 -3.59 7.42 9.40
C GLY A 222 -3.72 8.94 9.47
N GLY A 223 -3.09 9.68 8.54
CA GLY A 223 -3.18 11.15 8.51
C GLY A 223 -4.56 11.74 8.15
N TYR A 224 -5.37 11.02 7.36
CA TYR A 224 -6.65 11.52 6.86
C TYR A 224 -7.79 11.51 7.89
N PRO A 225 -8.03 10.45 8.70
CA PRO A 225 -9.13 10.43 9.66
C PRO A 225 -9.14 11.65 10.59
N GLY A 226 -7.99 11.98 11.20
CA GLY A 226 -7.86 13.17 12.06
C GLY A 226 -8.01 14.48 11.29
N SER A 227 -7.43 14.57 10.09
CA SER A 227 -7.54 15.76 9.23
C SER A 227 -8.97 16.03 8.77
N LEU A 228 -9.72 14.99 8.40
CA LEU A 228 -11.12 15.12 7.98
C LEU A 228 -12.00 15.56 9.13
N ALA A 229 -11.80 15.00 10.34
CA ALA A 229 -12.50 15.45 11.54
C ALA A 229 -12.19 16.91 11.90
N ALA A 230 -10.95 17.36 11.69
CA ALA A 230 -10.53 18.74 11.93
C ALA A 230 -10.92 19.72 10.79
N GLY A 231 -11.33 19.22 9.63
CA GLY A 231 -11.66 20.02 8.44
C GLY A 231 -10.46 20.62 7.70
N VAL A 232 -9.23 20.34 8.16
CA VAL A 232 -7.96 20.84 7.59
C VAL A 232 -6.87 19.76 7.69
N PRO A 233 -5.84 19.76 6.82
CA PRO A 233 -4.69 18.86 6.97
C PRO A 233 -3.99 19.05 8.31
N THR A 234 -3.91 17.99 9.10
CA THR A 234 -3.19 17.96 10.39
C THR A 234 -2.12 16.87 10.36
N ARG A 235 -1.02 17.11 11.09
CA ARG A 235 0.07 16.13 11.23
C ARG A 235 -0.36 15.04 12.21
N ALA A 236 -0.43 13.80 11.75
CA ALA A 236 -0.65 12.64 12.60
C ALA A 236 0.67 12.06 13.12
N THR A 237 0.60 11.42 14.29
CA THR A 237 1.69 10.58 14.80
C THR A 237 1.77 9.31 13.96
N THR A 238 2.94 9.04 13.39
CA THR A 238 3.21 7.85 12.57
C THR A 238 4.09 6.86 13.32
N ALA A 239 3.80 5.57 13.18
CA ALA A 239 4.65 4.48 13.62
C ALA A 239 5.18 3.69 12.40
N SER A 240 6.16 2.81 12.64
CA SER A 240 6.72 1.96 11.59
C SER A 240 5.65 1.02 11.01
N THR A 241 5.53 1.00 9.69
CA THR A 241 4.59 0.17 8.92
C THR A 241 5.30 -0.43 7.71
N MET A 242 4.90 -1.64 7.31
CA MET A 242 5.36 -2.26 6.06
C MET A 242 4.88 -1.51 4.82
N ALA A 243 3.80 -0.72 4.93
CA ALA A 243 3.22 0.06 3.84
C ALA A 243 3.89 1.44 3.70
N ASP A 244 5.20 1.43 3.44
CA ASP A 244 6.05 2.63 3.32
C ASP A 244 5.51 3.67 2.31
N GLY A 245 4.94 3.22 1.20
CA GLY A 245 4.35 4.09 0.17
C GLY A 245 3.13 4.92 0.61
N ILE A 246 2.49 4.55 1.73
CA ILE A 246 1.38 5.29 2.34
C ILE A 246 1.68 5.77 3.76
N ALA A 247 2.94 5.68 4.21
CA ALA A 247 3.39 6.15 5.51
C ALA A 247 3.57 7.69 5.53
N VAL A 248 2.48 8.44 5.35
CA VAL A 248 2.48 9.90 5.26
C VAL A 248 1.77 10.51 6.46
N SER A 249 2.48 11.36 7.21
CA SER A 249 2.00 11.97 8.46
C SER A 249 0.96 13.07 8.23
N THR A 250 1.12 13.87 7.18
CA THR A 250 0.24 15.01 6.88
C THR A 250 -0.32 14.88 5.45
N PRO A 251 -1.65 14.89 5.26
CA PRO A 251 -2.25 14.97 3.93
C PRO A 251 -1.75 16.17 3.11
N GLY A 252 -1.68 16.02 1.79
CA GLY A 252 -1.45 17.18 0.91
C GLY A 252 -2.66 18.11 0.89
N LYS A 253 -2.45 19.41 0.69
CA LYS A 253 -3.53 20.40 0.65
C LYS A 253 -4.49 20.17 -0.51
N VAL A 254 -3.96 20.02 -1.73
CA VAL A 254 -4.73 19.77 -2.95
C VAL A 254 -5.56 18.48 -2.83
N PRO A 255 -4.97 17.31 -2.51
CA PRO A 255 -5.76 16.09 -2.40
C PRO A 255 -6.72 16.10 -1.20
N PHE A 256 -6.41 16.77 -0.09
CA PHE A 256 -7.31 16.87 1.04
C PHE A 256 -8.62 17.60 0.68
N GLU A 257 -8.52 18.76 0.04
CA GLU A 257 -9.69 19.53 -0.41
C GLU A 257 -10.61 18.67 -1.30
N ILE A 258 -10.03 17.97 -2.28
CA ILE A 258 -10.76 17.12 -3.22
C ILE A 258 -11.41 15.92 -2.51
N ILE A 259 -10.68 15.23 -1.63
CA ILE A 259 -11.19 14.05 -0.91
C ILE A 259 -12.33 14.44 0.05
N ARG A 260 -12.17 15.56 0.77
CA ARG A 260 -13.20 16.09 1.67
C ARG A 260 -14.46 16.49 0.89
N ASP A 261 -14.30 17.29 -0.16
CA ASP A 261 -15.43 17.87 -0.91
C ASP A 261 -16.10 16.84 -1.83
N GLY A 262 -15.35 15.83 -2.27
CA GLY A 262 -15.84 14.69 -3.04
C GLY A 262 -16.47 13.58 -2.22
N GLY A 263 -16.45 13.68 -0.88
CA GLY A 263 -17.16 12.77 0.03
C GLY A 263 -16.59 11.34 0.07
N ALA A 264 -15.29 11.16 -0.22
CA ALA A 264 -14.67 9.85 -0.16
C ALA A 264 -14.52 9.37 1.29
N GLN A 265 -14.83 8.09 1.52
CA GLN A 265 -14.69 7.48 2.84
C GLN A 265 -13.24 7.05 3.04
N ILE A 266 -12.71 7.19 4.26
CA ILE A 266 -11.36 6.73 4.60
C ILE A 266 -11.44 5.63 5.66
N ARG A 267 -10.81 4.49 5.38
CA ARG A 267 -10.66 3.38 6.32
C ARG A 267 -9.20 3.14 6.64
N THR A 268 -8.94 2.46 7.75
CA THR A 268 -7.63 1.98 8.13
C THR A 268 -7.60 0.45 8.19
N VAL A 269 -6.41 -0.12 7.95
CA VAL A 269 -6.12 -1.55 8.03
C VAL A 269 -4.88 -1.79 8.88
N THR A 270 -4.82 -2.94 9.56
CA THR A 270 -3.68 -3.28 10.40
C THR A 270 -2.52 -3.89 9.58
N GLU A 271 -1.38 -4.11 10.23
CA GLU A 271 -0.24 -4.80 9.60
C GLU A 271 -0.59 -6.26 9.26
N GLU A 272 -1.39 -6.90 10.11
CA GLU A 272 -1.89 -8.26 9.90
C GLU A 272 -2.82 -8.32 8.68
N ASP A 273 -3.74 -7.35 8.53
CA ASP A 273 -4.59 -7.23 7.34
C ASP A 273 -3.77 -7.09 6.06
N LEU A 274 -2.78 -6.20 6.06
CA LEU A 274 -1.88 -5.97 4.92
C LEU A 274 -1.13 -7.24 4.52
N SER A 275 -0.57 -7.96 5.50
CA SER A 275 0.19 -9.18 5.23
C SER A 275 -0.68 -10.33 4.71
N ARG A 276 -1.89 -10.51 5.25
CA ARG A 276 -2.87 -11.48 4.75
C ARG A 276 -3.29 -11.15 3.33
N ALA A 277 -3.55 -9.88 3.02
CA ALA A 277 -3.91 -9.43 1.68
C ALA A 277 -2.77 -9.63 0.68
N LEU A 278 -1.53 -9.34 1.07
CA LEU A 278 -0.35 -9.56 0.23
C LEU A 278 -0.20 -11.04 -0.11
N LEU A 279 -0.25 -11.91 0.89
CA LEU A 279 -0.18 -13.36 0.70
C LEU A 279 -1.33 -13.84 -0.19
N PHE A 280 -2.56 -13.37 0.06
CA PHE A 280 -3.73 -13.72 -0.73
C PHE A 280 -3.57 -13.36 -2.21
N ILE A 281 -3.08 -12.16 -2.52
CA ILE A 281 -2.86 -11.71 -3.91
C ILE A 281 -1.75 -12.53 -4.58
N ALA A 282 -0.66 -12.81 -3.88
CA ALA A 282 0.41 -13.67 -4.40
C ALA A 282 -0.11 -15.08 -4.71
N GLU A 283 -0.96 -15.65 -3.86
CA GLU A 283 -1.48 -17.01 -4.03
C GLU A 283 -2.63 -17.11 -5.03
N ARG A 284 -3.54 -16.13 -5.06
CA ARG A 284 -4.81 -16.24 -5.80
C ARG A 284 -4.81 -15.47 -7.10
N ALA A 285 -4.13 -14.32 -7.15
CA ALA A 285 -4.00 -13.51 -8.36
C ALA A 285 -2.65 -13.71 -9.06
N LYS A 286 -1.66 -14.34 -8.40
CA LYS A 286 -0.30 -14.57 -8.94
C LYS A 286 0.43 -13.28 -9.31
N LEU A 287 0.09 -12.20 -8.61
CA LEU A 287 0.71 -10.88 -8.77
C LEU A 287 1.63 -10.59 -7.59
N VAL A 288 2.80 -10.02 -7.89
CA VAL A 288 3.68 -9.43 -6.88
C VAL A 288 3.26 -7.97 -6.70
N VAL A 289 2.88 -7.63 -5.47
CA VAL A 289 2.38 -6.31 -5.10
C VAL A 289 3.07 -5.88 -3.81
N GLU A 290 3.40 -4.60 -3.67
CA GLU A 290 3.99 -4.06 -2.45
C GLU A 290 2.91 -3.87 -1.36
N PRO A 291 3.26 -3.73 -0.07
CA PRO A 291 2.26 -3.64 0.99
C PRO A 291 1.30 -2.44 0.86
N ALA A 292 1.81 -1.27 0.45
CA ALA A 292 0.98 -0.12 0.12
C ALA A 292 -0.01 -0.41 -1.04
N GLY A 293 0.44 -1.17 -2.03
CA GLY A 293 -0.35 -1.55 -3.21
C GLY A 293 -1.51 -2.47 -2.90
N VAL A 294 -1.42 -3.31 -1.87
CA VAL A 294 -2.51 -4.22 -1.46
C VAL A 294 -3.45 -3.64 -0.40
N ALA A 295 -3.25 -2.40 0.06
CA ALA A 295 -4.09 -1.82 1.12
C ALA A 295 -5.58 -1.85 0.78
N GLY A 296 -5.96 -1.62 -0.49
CA GLY A 296 -7.35 -1.72 -0.93
C GLY A 296 -7.92 -3.14 -0.76
N VAL A 297 -7.13 -4.17 -1.08
CA VAL A 297 -7.51 -5.58 -0.89
C VAL A 297 -7.60 -5.93 0.59
N ALA A 298 -6.69 -5.42 1.42
CA ALA A 298 -6.73 -5.60 2.86
C ALA A 298 -8.04 -5.08 3.47
N ALA A 299 -8.50 -3.90 3.05
CA ALA A 299 -9.79 -3.38 3.52
C ALA A 299 -10.97 -4.24 3.05
N LEU A 300 -10.96 -4.69 1.79
CA LEU A 300 -11.99 -5.59 1.26
C LEU A 300 -12.10 -6.89 2.07
N MET A 301 -10.98 -7.47 2.49
CA MET A 301 -10.95 -8.68 3.29
C MET A 301 -11.33 -8.45 4.75
N ALA A 302 -11.00 -7.28 5.32
CA ALA A 302 -11.30 -6.94 6.70
C ALA A 302 -12.78 -6.60 6.94
N TYR A 303 -13.48 -6.08 5.92
CA TYR A 303 -14.86 -5.60 6.04
C TYR A 303 -15.80 -6.23 4.97
N PRO A 304 -15.92 -7.56 4.92
CA PRO A 304 -16.75 -8.23 3.91
C PRO A 304 -18.23 -7.83 4.06
N GLY A 305 -18.96 -7.73 2.95
CA GLY A 305 -20.38 -7.33 2.93
C GLY A 305 -20.66 -5.83 3.06
N GLU A 306 -19.64 -4.99 3.32
CA GLU A 306 -19.82 -3.54 3.44
C GLU A 306 -19.65 -2.77 2.11
N TYR A 307 -19.40 -3.48 1.01
CA TYR A 307 -19.11 -2.89 -0.29
C TYR A 307 -20.19 -3.22 -1.31
N GLU A 308 -20.66 -2.18 -2.01
CA GLU A 308 -21.59 -2.32 -3.13
C GLU A 308 -20.78 -2.64 -4.40
N GLY A 309 -21.05 -3.80 -5.02
CA GLY A 309 -20.33 -4.24 -6.21
C GLY A 309 -21.04 -3.90 -7.53
N PRO A 310 -20.34 -3.99 -8.67
CA PRO A 310 -18.93 -4.38 -8.83
C PRO A 310 -17.92 -3.46 -8.14
N VAL A 311 -16.91 -4.07 -7.52
CA VAL A 311 -15.86 -3.38 -6.76
C VAL A 311 -14.54 -3.46 -7.51
N VAL A 312 -13.81 -2.34 -7.61
CA VAL A 312 -12.46 -2.30 -8.18
C VAL A 312 -11.47 -1.91 -7.09
N ALA A 313 -10.51 -2.78 -6.78
CA ALA A 313 -9.38 -2.46 -5.92
C ALA A 313 -8.16 -2.07 -6.75
N VAL A 314 -7.54 -0.93 -6.44
CA VAL A 314 -6.33 -0.47 -7.14
C VAL A 314 -5.09 -1.10 -6.50
N LEU A 315 -4.39 -1.96 -7.26
CA LEU A 315 -3.08 -2.50 -6.90
C LEU A 315 -2.00 -1.46 -7.24
N SER A 316 -1.75 -0.51 -6.33
CA SER A 316 -1.06 0.73 -6.71
C SER A 316 0.42 0.57 -7.11
N GLY A 317 1.10 -0.49 -6.67
CA GLY A 317 2.52 -0.69 -6.98
C GLY A 317 3.04 -2.07 -6.61
N GLY A 318 4.12 -2.49 -7.27
CA GLY A 318 4.77 -3.80 -7.11
C GLY A 318 6.23 -3.75 -6.67
N ASN A 319 6.76 -2.56 -6.34
CA ASN A 319 8.17 -2.35 -6.03
C ASN A 319 8.52 -2.74 -4.58
N ILE A 320 8.43 -4.04 -4.31
CA ILE A 320 8.77 -4.61 -3.01
C ILE A 320 10.23 -5.08 -2.97
N ASP A 321 10.94 -4.73 -1.90
CA ASP A 321 12.26 -5.28 -1.62
C ASP A 321 12.14 -6.79 -1.32
N PRO A 322 12.97 -7.68 -1.91
CA PRO A 322 12.87 -9.12 -1.69
C PRO A 322 12.94 -9.56 -0.22
N LEU A 323 13.71 -8.87 0.64
CA LEU A 323 13.77 -9.17 2.07
C LEU A 323 12.51 -8.69 2.79
N VAL A 324 11.90 -7.59 2.35
CA VAL A 324 10.56 -7.20 2.82
C VAL A 324 9.53 -8.23 2.39
N LEU A 325 9.54 -8.67 1.13
CA LEU A 325 8.62 -9.70 0.62
C LEU A 325 8.73 -10.99 1.44
N LEU A 326 9.94 -11.48 1.70
CA LEU A 326 10.15 -12.67 2.53
C LEU A 326 9.58 -12.50 3.95
N ARG A 327 9.81 -11.36 4.59
CA ARG A 327 9.26 -11.07 5.93
C ARG A 327 7.74 -11.00 5.91
N VAL A 328 7.14 -10.32 4.92
CA VAL A 328 5.68 -10.19 4.84
C VAL A 328 5.01 -11.52 4.49
N VAL A 329 5.59 -12.33 3.61
CA VAL A 329 5.08 -13.69 3.33
C VAL A 329 5.12 -14.56 4.58
N ARG A 330 6.23 -14.54 5.34
CA ARG A 330 6.32 -15.27 6.61
C ARG A 330 5.29 -14.80 7.62
N HIS A 331 5.14 -13.48 7.79
CA HIS A 331 4.14 -12.90 8.69
C HIS A 331 2.71 -13.23 8.25
N GLY A 332 2.42 -13.15 6.95
CA GLY A 332 1.12 -13.52 6.38
C GLY A 332 0.80 -15.00 6.57
N LEU A 333 1.77 -15.89 6.40
CA LEU A 333 1.61 -17.33 6.67
C LEU A 333 1.33 -17.59 8.15
N ALA A 334 2.03 -16.90 9.07
CA ALA A 334 1.74 -17.00 10.50
C ALA A 334 0.32 -16.48 10.82
N SER A 335 -0.04 -15.30 10.29
CA SER A 335 -1.36 -14.69 10.52
C SER A 335 -2.51 -15.53 9.92
N ALA A 336 -2.27 -16.26 8.84
CA ALA A 336 -3.22 -17.18 8.23
C ALA A 336 -3.26 -18.56 8.93
N GLY A 337 -2.55 -18.74 10.04
CA GLY A 337 -2.46 -20.02 10.75
C GLY A 337 -1.83 -21.13 9.90
N ARG A 338 -0.89 -20.78 9.03
CA ARG A 338 -0.07 -21.73 8.23
C ARG A 338 1.31 -21.95 8.83
N TYR A 339 1.76 -21.02 9.66
CA TYR A 339 2.88 -21.23 10.58
C TYR A 339 2.43 -20.97 12.00
N LEU A 340 2.74 -21.92 12.88
CA LEU A 340 2.59 -21.80 14.32
C LEU A 340 3.99 -21.71 14.94
N GLN A 341 4.24 -20.65 15.69
CA GLN A 341 5.39 -20.59 16.60
C GLN A 341 4.90 -20.99 17.98
N LEU A 342 5.62 -21.90 18.63
CA LEU A 342 5.27 -22.39 19.95
C LEU A 342 6.52 -22.53 20.81
N ARG A 343 6.38 -22.17 22.08
CA ARG A 343 7.37 -22.44 23.13
C ARG A 343 6.80 -23.44 24.10
N VAL A 344 7.56 -24.50 24.33
CA VAL A 344 7.19 -25.58 25.24
C VAL A 344 8.27 -25.73 26.29
N ARG A 345 7.86 -25.72 27.56
CA ARG A 345 8.74 -26.10 28.66
C ARG A 345 8.60 -27.58 28.95
N LEU A 346 9.72 -28.28 28.97
CA LEU A 346 9.80 -29.71 29.24
C LEU A 346 10.70 -29.95 30.46
N VAL A 347 10.45 -31.06 31.16
CA VAL A 347 11.40 -31.59 32.15
C VAL A 347 12.55 -32.28 31.40
N ASP A 348 13.81 -31.96 31.76
CA ASP A 348 15.02 -32.48 31.10
C ASP A 348 15.26 -33.96 31.46
N ARG A 349 14.58 -34.84 30.75
CA ARG A 349 14.78 -36.29 30.85
C ARG A 349 15.02 -36.91 29.47
N PRO A 350 15.80 -38.00 29.37
CA PRO A 350 15.96 -38.73 28.13
C PRO A 350 14.60 -39.07 27.49
N GLY A 351 14.43 -38.74 26.21
CA GLY A 351 13.20 -39.00 25.46
C GLY A 351 12.18 -37.85 25.44
N ALA A 352 12.24 -36.87 26.35
CA ALA A 352 11.21 -35.83 26.46
C ALA A 352 10.99 -35.02 25.16
N LEU A 353 12.07 -34.65 24.46
CA LEU A 353 11.94 -34.00 23.17
C LEU A 353 11.36 -34.94 22.11
N ALA A 354 11.75 -36.23 22.12
CA ALA A 354 11.24 -37.20 21.16
C ALA A 354 9.73 -37.41 21.31
N ASP A 355 9.23 -37.46 22.56
CA ASP A 355 7.80 -37.55 22.87
C ASP A 355 7.06 -36.32 22.30
N LEU A 356 7.54 -35.11 22.56
CA LEU A 356 6.96 -33.87 22.01
C LEU A 356 6.91 -33.87 20.47
N LEU A 357 7.99 -34.29 19.81
CA LEU A 357 8.02 -34.35 18.36
C LEU A 357 7.05 -35.43 17.81
N GLN A 358 6.88 -36.54 18.53
CA GLN A 358 5.95 -37.60 18.19
C GLN A 358 4.49 -37.12 18.26
N ASP A 359 4.13 -36.39 19.32
CA ASP A 359 2.78 -35.84 19.52
C ASP A 359 2.44 -34.80 18.44
N LEU A 360 3.39 -33.93 18.12
CA LEU A 360 3.27 -32.98 17.01
C LEU A 360 3.09 -33.68 15.65
N ALA A 361 3.88 -34.72 15.39
CA ALA A 361 3.78 -35.50 14.17
C ALA A 361 2.42 -36.22 14.08
N SER A 362 1.91 -36.75 15.20
CA SER A 362 0.60 -37.43 15.27
C SER A 362 -0.57 -36.49 14.97
N SER A 363 -0.42 -35.21 15.32
CA SER A 363 -1.37 -34.15 14.97
C SER A 363 -1.25 -33.68 13.52
N GLY A 364 -0.21 -34.12 12.80
CA GLY A 364 0.02 -33.76 11.40
C GLY A 364 0.65 -32.39 11.19
N GLY A 365 1.34 -31.86 12.22
CA GLY A 365 2.19 -30.67 12.11
C GLY A 365 3.55 -31.02 11.50
N ASN A 366 4.02 -30.21 10.55
CA ASN A 366 5.34 -30.40 9.94
C ASN A 366 6.34 -29.42 10.56
N ILE A 367 7.43 -29.93 11.14
CA ILE A 367 8.35 -29.11 11.92
C ILE A 367 9.42 -28.51 11.00
N MET A 368 9.50 -27.18 10.97
CA MET A 368 10.44 -26.43 10.15
C MET A 368 11.72 -26.07 10.91
N HIS A 369 11.57 -25.73 12.19
CA HIS A 369 12.69 -25.36 13.05
C HIS A 369 12.44 -25.81 14.49
N VAL A 370 13.50 -26.25 15.15
CA VAL A 370 13.50 -26.60 16.58
C VAL A 370 14.77 -26.04 17.18
N ASP A 371 14.60 -25.18 18.17
CA ASP A 371 15.67 -24.72 19.05
C ASP A 371 15.43 -25.27 20.45
N HIS A 372 16.48 -25.84 21.03
CA HIS A 372 16.44 -26.45 22.36
C HIS A 372 17.45 -25.77 23.26
N VAL A 373 16.96 -25.08 24.29
CA VAL A 373 17.76 -24.25 25.19
C VAL A 373 17.71 -24.81 26.61
N ARG A 374 18.89 -25.04 27.18
CA ARG A 374 19.08 -25.57 28.55
C ARG A 374 19.67 -24.56 29.54
N THR A 375 20.01 -23.36 29.05
CA THR A 375 20.79 -22.36 29.80
C THR A 375 20.05 -21.03 29.94
N GLY A 376 18.72 -21.04 29.82
CA GLY A 376 17.89 -19.85 30.01
C GLY A 376 17.88 -19.42 31.47
N VAL A 377 17.93 -18.10 31.73
CA VAL A 377 18.00 -17.53 33.08
C VAL A 377 16.72 -17.83 33.90
N ASP A 378 15.60 -18.08 33.21
CA ASP A 378 14.29 -18.37 33.81
C ASP A 378 13.92 -19.86 33.84
N LEU A 379 14.86 -20.76 33.56
CA LEU A 379 14.64 -22.21 33.61
C LEU A 379 15.09 -22.79 34.96
N ALA A 380 14.29 -23.70 35.53
CA ALA A 380 14.78 -24.53 36.61
C ALA A 380 15.92 -25.44 36.12
N ILE A 381 16.74 -25.97 37.05
CA ILE A 381 17.92 -26.79 36.74
C ILE A 381 17.56 -28.05 35.94
N ASP A 382 16.33 -28.54 36.09
CA ASP A 382 15.76 -29.71 35.44
C ASP A 382 14.75 -29.36 34.33
N GLU A 383 14.74 -28.11 33.86
CA GLU A 383 13.86 -27.67 32.78
C GLU A 383 14.63 -27.31 31.50
N VAL A 384 13.96 -27.55 30.37
CA VAL A 384 14.42 -27.10 29.06
C VAL A 384 13.30 -26.38 28.34
N GLU A 385 13.67 -25.36 27.57
CA GLU A 385 12.75 -24.69 26.67
C GLU A 385 12.99 -25.16 25.24
N VAL A 386 11.91 -25.60 24.58
CA VAL A 386 11.91 -25.96 23.18
C VAL A 386 11.08 -24.92 22.44
N THR A 387 11.73 -24.15 21.58
CA THR A 387 11.05 -23.25 20.65
C THR A 387 10.92 -23.94 19.31
N MET A 388 9.72 -23.94 18.74
CA MET A 388 9.46 -24.62 17.48
C MET A 388 8.70 -23.74 16.51
N GLN A 389 9.01 -23.90 15.22
CA GLN A 389 8.20 -23.41 14.13
C GLN A 389 7.59 -24.61 13.41
N VAL A 390 6.25 -24.67 13.38
CA VAL A 390 5.48 -25.77 12.81
C VAL A 390 4.60 -25.25 11.68
N GLU A 391 4.66 -25.90 10.53
CA GLU A 391 3.73 -25.70 9.43
C GLU A 391 2.39 -26.39 9.73
N THR A 392 1.32 -25.62 9.60
CA THR A 392 -0.06 -26.03 9.91
C THR A 392 -0.98 -25.80 8.71
N LYS A 393 -2.23 -26.26 8.81
CA LYS A 393 -3.18 -26.31 7.69
C LYS A 393 -4.22 -25.18 7.75
N GLY A 394 -4.04 -24.22 8.65
CA GLY A 394 -4.98 -23.15 8.94
C GLY A 394 -5.29 -23.04 10.44
N PRO A 395 -6.10 -22.04 10.84
CA PRO A 395 -6.38 -21.74 12.24
C PRO A 395 -6.99 -22.90 13.02
N GLU A 396 -7.89 -23.67 12.40
CA GLU A 396 -8.52 -24.85 13.02
C GLU A 396 -7.49 -25.94 13.36
N HIS A 397 -6.53 -26.18 12.46
CA HIS A 397 -5.45 -27.14 12.73
C HIS A 397 -4.48 -26.61 13.79
N CYS A 398 -4.18 -25.31 13.81
CA CYS A 398 -3.41 -24.71 14.90
C CYS A 398 -4.08 -24.94 16.26
N ALA A 399 -5.39 -24.66 16.36
CA ALA A 399 -6.16 -24.85 17.59
C ALA A 399 -6.16 -26.32 18.02
N ALA A 400 -6.47 -27.25 17.10
CA ALA A 400 -6.46 -28.68 17.39
C ALA A 400 -5.10 -29.20 17.87
N LEU A 401 -4.01 -28.71 17.27
CA LEU A 401 -2.64 -29.07 17.65
C LEU A 401 -2.30 -28.52 19.06
N LEU A 402 -2.61 -27.25 19.34
CA LEU A 402 -2.39 -26.66 20.66
C LEU A 402 -3.21 -27.38 21.74
N ASP A 403 -4.46 -27.72 21.45
CA ASP A 403 -5.33 -28.44 22.38
C ASP A 403 -4.84 -29.86 22.65
N HIS A 404 -4.34 -30.57 21.62
CA HIS A 404 -3.70 -31.87 21.80
C HIS A 404 -2.47 -31.77 22.70
N LEU A 405 -1.57 -30.80 22.46
CA LEU A 405 -0.39 -30.63 23.30
C LEU A 405 -0.75 -30.28 24.76
N ARG A 406 -1.77 -29.44 24.98
CA ARG A 406 -2.26 -29.15 26.33
C ARG A 406 -2.83 -30.40 27.01
N ALA A 407 -3.52 -31.26 26.26
CA ALA A 407 -4.08 -32.51 26.77
C ALA A 407 -3.00 -33.52 27.18
N GLU A 408 -1.88 -33.57 26.45
CA GLU A 408 -0.71 -34.39 26.80
C GLU A 408 0.12 -33.79 27.97
N GLY A 409 -0.29 -32.62 28.49
CA GLY A 409 0.30 -32.00 29.68
C GLY A 409 1.48 -31.07 29.40
N TYR A 410 1.71 -30.69 28.15
CA TYR A 410 2.74 -29.71 27.80
C TYR A 410 2.38 -28.31 28.30
N ASN A 411 3.36 -27.63 28.90
CA ASN A 411 3.21 -26.23 29.31
C ASN A 411 3.60 -25.32 28.14
N LEU A 412 2.59 -24.78 27.46
CA LEU A 412 2.73 -23.91 26.31
C LEU A 412 2.76 -22.45 26.75
N SER A 413 3.75 -21.69 26.27
CA SER A 413 3.74 -20.23 26.29
C SER A 413 3.52 -19.70 24.87
N GLU A 414 2.49 -18.86 24.71
CA GLU A 414 2.21 -18.16 23.44
C GLU A 414 3.20 -17.02 23.17
#